data_AF-A0A8D2PZ57-F1
#
_entry.id   AF-A0A8D2PZ57-F1
#
_cell.length_a   1.000
_cell.length_b   1.000
_cell.length_c   1.000
_cell.angle_alpha   90.00
_cell.angle_beta   90.00
_cell.angle_gamma   90.00
#
_symmetry.space_group_name_H-M   'P 1'
#
loop_
_entity.id
_entity.type
_entity.pdbx_description
1 polymer ?
#
loop_
_entity_poly.entity_id
_entity_poly.type
_entity_poly.pdbx_seq_one_letter_code
_entity_poly.pdbx_strand_id
1 'polypeptide(L)'
;SGEQAVCWASAGSPWWCCPPLPPPGISAAVGLFCKKDDHNKENIFNSINYDVAAKKRKKDLLNNKAKTQYFHQEKWIYVHKGSTKERHGYCTLGEAFNRLDFSSAILDSRRFNYVVRLLELIAKSQLTSLSGIAQKNYMNILEKVVQKVLEDQQNIRLIRELLQTLYTSLCTLVQRVGKSVLVGNINMWVHRMESILHWQQQLNNIQITRPAFKGTTFTDLPLCLQLNIMQRLSDGRDLVSLGQVAPDLQVLSEDRLLWKKLCQYHFTDRQIRKRLILSDKGQLDWKKMYFKLIRCYPRKEQYGDTLQLCRHCHILSWKGTDHPCTANNPETCSTSLSPQEFINLFRF
;
A
#
# COMPACT_ATOMS: atom_id res chain seq x y z
N SER A 1 -54.41 17.35 -10.16
CA SER A 1 -53.87 18.31 -9.19
C SER A 1 -52.74 17.62 -8.44
N GLY A 2 -51.46 17.93 -8.60
CA GLY A 2 -50.78 18.87 -9.48
C GLY A 2 -49.38 18.32 -9.78
N GLU A 3 -48.82 18.78 -10.89
CA GLU A 3 -47.45 18.54 -11.33
C GLU A 3 -46.43 19.13 -10.34
N GLN A 4 -45.25 18.52 -10.27
CA GLN A 4 -44.01 19.28 -10.43
C GLN A 4 -42.94 18.41 -11.07
N ALA A 5 -42.63 18.77 -12.31
CA ALA A 5 -41.45 18.35 -13.04
C ALA A 5 -40.20 19.05 -12.48
N VAL A 6 -39.06 18.35 -12.50
CA VAL A 6 -37.75 19.00 -12.67
C VAL A 6 -36.95 18.21 -13.71
N CYS A 7 -36.44 18.95 -14.69
CA CYS A 7 -35.71 18.53 -15.87
C CYS A 7 -34.23 18.18 -15.61
N TRP A 8 -33.77 17.16 -16.35
CA TRP A 8 -32.46 16.85 -16.94
C TRP A 8 -31.15 17.47 -16.42
N ALA A 9 -30.12 16.62 -16.22
CA ALA A 9 -28.82 16.74 -16.91
C ALA A 9 -27.98 15.45 -16.80
N SER A 10 -27.40 15.04 -17.93
CA SER A 10 -26.47 13.91 -18.08
C SER A 10 -25.05 14.33 -17.73
N ALA A 11 -24.38 13.62 -16.81
CA ALA A 11 -22.93 13.56 -16.72
C ALA A 11 -22.52 12.24 -16.06
N GLY A 12 -21.92 11.35 -16.86
CA GLY A 12 -21.50 10.02 -16.45
C GLY A 12 -20.43 10.04 -15.36
N SER A 13 -20.69 9.30 -14.28
CA SER A 13 -19.70 8.67 -13.40
C SER A 13 -20.44 7.67 -12.48
N PRO A 14 -20.12 6.37 -12.48
CA PRO A 14 -20.78 5.42 -11.59
C PRO A 14 -20.15 5.47 -10.20
N TRP A 15 -20.81 6.13 -9.26
CA TRP A 15 -20.65 5.88 -7.84
C TRP A 15 -21.63 4.77 -7.46
N TRP A 16 -21.11 3.63 -6.99
CA TRP A 16 -21.94 2.54 -6.49
C TRP A 16 -22.54 2.95 -5.14
N CYS A 17 -23.86 3.01 -5.09
CA CYS A 17 -24.66 3.24 -3.88
C CYS A 17 -24.53 2.07 -2.90
N CYS A 18 -24.28 2.37 -1.62
CA CYS A 18 -24.53 1.44 -0.52
C CYS A 18 -26.05 1.31 -0.29
N PRO A 19 -26.60 0.10 -0.08
CA PRO A 19 -28.00 -0.05 0.32
C PRO A 19 -28.20 0.37 1.79
N PRO A 20 -29.37 0.95 2.15
CA PRO A 20 -29.65 1.42 3.51
C PRO A 20 -29.99 0.26 4.46
N LEU A 21 -29.54 0.37 5.72
CA LEU A 21 -29.90 -0.50 6.84
C LEU A 21 -31.38 -0.27 7.26
N PRO A 22 -32.11 -1.31 7.70
CA PRO A 22 -33.49 -1.16 8.17
C PRO A 22 -33.55 -0.60 9.60
N PRO A 23 -34.66 0.05 10.01
CA PRO A 23 -34.78 0.72 11.31
C PRO A 23 -35.13 -0.25 12.45
N PRO A 24 -34.86 0.11 13.73
CA PRO A 24 -35.15 -0.74 14.87
C PRO A 24 -36.62 -0.64 15.32
N GLY A 25 -37.26 -1.80 15.49
CA GLY A 25 -38.58 -1.96 16.10
C GLY A 25 -38.50 -2.37 17.57
N ILE A 26 -39.37 -1.77 18.38
CA ILE A 26 -39.56 -1.92 19.83
C ILE A 26 -40.44 -3.16 20.13
N SER A 27 -40.13 -3.94 21.18
CA SER A 27 -41.09 -4.27 22.27
C SER A 27 -40.49 -5.18 23.35
N ALA A 28 -40.93 -4.91 24.58
CA ALA A 28 -40.53 -5.45 25.86
C ALA A 28 -41.33 -6.70 26.31
N ALA A 29 -40.95 -7.20 27.50
CA ALA A 29 -41.58 -8.16 28.43
C ALA A 29 -40.68 -9.42 28.60
N VAL A 30 -40.27 -9.84 29.80
CA VAL A 30 -41.05 -10.09 31.03
C VAL A 30 -40.13 -9.95 32.26
N GLY A 31 -40.69 -9.47 33.37
CA GLY A 31 -39.98 -9.12 34.60
C GLY A 31 -39.81 -10.23 35.65
N LEU A 32 -38.96 -9.88 36.62
CA LEU A 32 -38.88 -10.24 38.05
C LEU A 32 -39.21 -11.68 38.50
N PHE A 33 -38.21 -12.35 39.09
CA PHE A 33 -38.35 -12.89 40.46
C PHE A 33 -36.99 -13.13 41.17
N CYS A 34 -36.96 -12.77 42.45
CA CYS A 34 -36.04 -13.13 43.55
C CYS A 34 -34.52 -12.83 43.51
N LYS A 35 -34.13 -11.84 44.34
CA LYS A 35 -32.81 -11.71 44.98
C LYS A 35 -32.76 -12.54 46.26
N LYS A 36 -31.70 -13.32 46.44
CA LYS A 36 -30.74 -13.32 47.57
C LYS A 36 -30.03 -14.68 47.65
N ASP A 37 -28.75 -14.69 47.27
CA ASP A 37 -27.63 -15.45 47.90
C ASP A 37 -26.44 -15.59 46.93
N ASP A 38 -25.80 -14.47 46.51
CA ASP A 38 -24.61 -14.56 45.63
C ASP A 38 -23.52 -13.50 45.89
N HIS A 39 -23.59 -12.72 46.96
CA HIS A 39 -22.59 -11.66 47.24
C HIS A 39 -21.18 -12.17 47.62
N ASN A 40 -20.99 -13.47 47.87
CA ASN A 40 -19.66 -14.02 48.16
C ASN A 40 -18.99 -14.71 46.95
N LYS A 41 -19.75 -15.06 45.90
CA LYS A 41 -19.19 -15.67 44.68
C LYS A 41 -18.69 -14.61 43.69
N GLU A 42 -19.32 -13.43 43.67
CA GLU A 42 -18.91 -12.31 42.81
C GLU A 42 -17.51 -11.79 43.16
N ASN A 43 -17.13 -11.75 44.43
CA ASN A 43 -15.79 -11.28 44.85
C ASN A 43 -14.65 -12.24 44.48
N ILE A 44 -14.91 -13.56 44.48
CA ILE A 44 -13.94 -14.57 44.04
C ILE A 44 -13.78 -14.52 42.51
N PHE A 45 -14.89 -14.40 41.77
CA PHE A 45 -14.85 -14.25 40.31
C PHE A 45 -14.18 -12.94 39.87
N ASN A 46 -14.39 -11.84 40.60
CA ASN A 46 -13.74 -10.56 40.33
C ASN A 46 -12.24 -10.60 40.63
N SER A 47 -11.82 -11.26 41.72
CA SER A 47 -10.40 -11.49 42.05
C SER A 47 -9.69 -12.31 40.98
N ILE A 48 -10.31 -13.41 40.53
CA ILE A 48 -9.79 -14.26 39.45
C ILE A 48 -9.74 -13.50 38.12
N ASN A 49 -10.77 -12.71 37.78
CA ASN A 49 -10.76 -11.88 36.57
C ASN A 49 -9.70 -10.77 36.62
N TYR A 50 -9.46 -10.18 37.80
CA TYR A 50 -8.42 -9.17 37.97
C TYR A 50 -7.03 -9.78 37.82
N ASP A 51 -6.80 -10.97 38.39
CA ASP A 51 -5.53 -11.70 38.29
C ASP A 51 -5.30 -12.26 36.87
N VAL A 52 -6.34 -12.70 36.16
CA VAL A 52 -6.29 -13.07 34.74
C VAL A 52 -6.03 -11.84 33.86
N ALA A 53 -6.66 -10.70 34.15
CA ALA A 53 -6.43 -9.44 33.43
C ALA A 53 -5.03 -8.85 33.71
N ALA A 54 -4.49 -9.04 34.92
CA ALA A 54 -3.14 -8.63 35.29
C ALA A 54 -2.09 -9.56 34.65
N LYS A 55 -2.33 -10.88 34.66
CA LYS A 55 -1.50 -11.87 33.93
C LYS A 55 -1.54 -11.65 32.42
N LYS A 56 -2.70 -11.29 31.85
CA LYS A 56 -2.85 -10.88 30.44
C LYS A 56 -2.06 -9.61 30.14
N ARG A 57 -2.21 -8.55 30.96
CA ARG A 57 -1.43 -7.31 30.83
C ARG A 57 0.09 -7.54 30.96
N LYS A 58 0.53 -8.42 31.85
CA LYS A 58 1.95 -8.78 32.04
C LYS A 58 2.48 -9.63 30.87
N LYS A 59 1.67 -10.55 30.33
CA LYS A 59 1.95 -11.31 29.10
C LYS A 59 2.02 -10.39 27.88
N ASP A 60 1.14 -9.40 27.77
CA ASP A 60 1.12 -8.42 26.69
C ASP A 60 2.33 -7.47 26.76
N LEU A 61 2.78 -7.11 27.97
CA LEU A 61 4.00 -6.32 28.18
C LEU A 61 5.27 -7.10 27.82
N LEU A 62 5.33 -8.38 28.18
CA LEU A 62 6.42 -9.29 27.80
C LEU A 62 6.39 -9.57 26.28
N ASN A 63 5.20 -9.68 25.68
CA ASN A 63 5.02 -9.80 24.23
C ASN A 63 5.40 -8.50 23.51
N ASN A 64 5.20 -7.32 24.11
CA ASN A 64 5.70 -6.04 23.58
C ASN A 64 7.23 -5.94 23.67
N LYS A 65 7.88 -6.44 24.74
CA LYS A 65 9.35 -6.58 24.78
C LYS A 65 9.86 -7.62 23.77
N ALA A 66 9.10 -8.67 23.51
CA ALA A 66 9.38 -9.66 22.45
C ALA A 66 9.03 -9.18 21.03
N LYS A 67 8.16 -8.16 20.86
CA LYS A 67 7.82 -7.56 19.55
C LYS A 67 9.07 -6.99 18.86
N THR A 68 10.08 -6.58 19.62
CA THR A 68 11.34 -6.06 19.10
C THR A 68 12.37 -7.17 18.81
N GLN A 69 12.18 -8.37 19.35
CA GLN A 69 13.23 -9.40 19.41
C GLN A 69 13.14 -10.48 18.31
N TYR A 70 12.01 -10.57 17.58
CA TYR A 70 11.79 -11.61 16.56
C TYR A 70 11.98 -11.17 15.10
N PHE A 71 12.26 -9.89 14.85
CA PHE A 71 12.58 -9.41 13.51
C PHE A 71 14.09 -9.21 13.42
N HIS A 72 14.82 -10.28 13.11
CA HIS A 72 16.22 -10.16 12.74
C HIS A 72 16.32 -9.21 11.55
N GLN A 73 16.92 -8.04 11.75
CA GLN A 73 17.19 -7.06 10.70
C GLN A 73 18.50 -7.44 10.02
N GLU A 74 18.43 -8.45 9.17
CA GLU A 74 19.60 -8.85 8.40
C GLU A 74 19.81 -7.85 7.25
N LYS A 75 21.05 -7.35 7.12
CA LYS A 75 21.41 -6.45 6.01
C LYS A 75 21.30 -7.16 4.65
N TRP A 76 21.40 -8.48 4.66
CA TRP A 76 21.38 -9.34 3.49
C TRP A 76 20.95 -10.76 3.89
N ILE A 77 20.43 -11.53 2.95
CA ILE A 77 19.97 -12.91 3.19
C ILE A 77 20.45 -13.88 2.10
N TYR A 78 20.66 -15.15 2.43
CA TYR A 78 20.97 -16.19 1.43
C TYR A 78 19.69 -16.75 0.80
N VAL A 79 19.60 -16.72 -0.54
CA VAL A 79 18.46 -17.26 -1.28
C VAL A 79 18.88 -18.55 -1.98
N HIS A 80 18.24 -19.68 -1.65
CA HIS A 80 18.50 -20.95 -2.32
C HIS A 80 17.23 -21.51 -2.97
N LYS A 81 17.39 -22.05 -4.19
CA LYS A 81 16.36 -22.84 -4.87
C LYS A 81 16.35 -24.25 -4.28
N GLY A 82 15.75 -24.40 -3.11
CA GLY A 82 15.63 -25.68 -2.40
C GLY A 82 16.45 -25.75 -1.11
N SER A 83 15.90 -26.45 -0.11
CA SER A 83 16.55 -26.70 1.17
C SER A 83 17.33 -28.01 1.09
N THR A 84 18.66 -27.96 1.29
CA THR A 84 19.48 -29.16 1.50
C THR A 84 19.94 -29.18 2.95
N LYS A 85 20.16 -30.38 3.52
CA LYS A 85 20.57 -30.55 4.93
C LYS A 85 21.86 -29.79 5.30
N GLU A 86 22.67 -29.41 4.31
CA GLU A 86 23.98 -28.79 4.49
C GLU A 86 24.01 -27.27 4.19
N ARG A 87 22.96 -26.69 3.58
CA ARG A 87 22.88 -25.24 3.30
C ARG A 87 21.52 -24.66 3.65
N HIS A 88 21.48 -23.84 4.71
CA HIS A 88 20.27 -23.15 5.15
C HIS A 88 20.05 -21.85 4.33
N GLY A 89 19.37 -21.96 3.19
CA GLY A 89 18.87 -20.80 2.45
C GLY A 89 17.39 -20.57 2.67
N TYR A 90 16.95 -19.32 2.57
CA TYR A 90 15.54 -18.99 2.62
C TYR A 90 14.86 -19.48 1.34
N CYS A 91 13.82 -20.28 1.52
CA CYS A 91 13.15 -20.98 0.43
C CYS A 91 11.75 -20.40 0.13
N THR A 92 11.20 -19.59 1.04
CA THR A 92 9.86 -19.00 0.88
C THR A 92 9.86 -17.48 0.93
N LEU A 93 8.86 -16.87 0.27
CA LEU A 93 8.64 -15.43 0.29
C LEU A 93 8.48 -14.90 1.73
N GLY A 94 7.74 -15.63 2.58
CA GLY A 94 7.47 -15.21 3.95
C GLY A 94 8.71 -15.18 4.84
N GLU A 95 9.65 -16.11 4.65
CA GLU A 95 10.92 -16.12 5.38
C GLU A 95 11.81 -14.93 4.97
N ALA A 96 12.01 -14.76 3.66
CA ALA A 96 12.79 -13.65 3.12
C ALA A 96 12.19 -12.30 3.52
N PHE A 97 10.86 -12.17 3.47
CA PHE A 97 10.14 -10.96 3.87
C PHE A 97 10.29 -10.61 5.36
N ASN A 98 10.45 -11.60 6.23
CA ASN A 98 10.62 -11.37 7.67
C ASN A 98 12.05 -10.99 8.08
N ARG A 99 13.04 -11.42 7.30
CA ARG A 99 14.47 -11.27 7.62
C ARG A 99 15.08 -10.02 6.98
N LEU A 100 14.62 -9.65 5.79
CA LEU A 100 15.03 -8.40 5.17
C LEU A 100 14.43 -7.20 5.90
N ASP A 101 15.26 -6.19 6.13
CA ASP A 101 14.87 -4.99 6.87
C ASP A 101 14.04 -4.00 6.01
N PHE A 102 12.82 -4.41 5.67
CA PHE A 102 11.84 -3.54 5.01
C PHE A 102 11.37 -2.39 5.93
N SER A 103 11.42 -2.59 7.25
CA SER A 103 11.04 -1.57 8.24
C SER A 103 11.93 -0.32 8.15
N SER A 104 13.25 -0.50 8.15
CA SER A 104 14.16 0.64 8.00
C SER A 104 14.21 1.14 6.55
N ALA A 105 13.99 0.27 5.57
CA ALA A 105 13.94 0.66 4.16
C ALA A 105 12.80 1.65 3.84
N ILE A 106 11.71 1.65 4.61
CA ILE A 106 10.63 2.64 4.48
C ILE A 106 11.11 4.05 4.84
N LEU A 107 12.12 4.19 5.71
CA LEU A 107 12.64 5.50 6.11
C LEU A 107 13.45 6.16 4.99
N ASP A 108 14.07 5.37 4.10
CA ASP A 108 14.82 5.86 2.93
C ASP A 108 13.85 6.17 1.77
N SER A 109 13.81 7.43 1.34
CA SER A 109 12.96 7.89 0.23
C SER A 109 13.22 7.19 -1.09
N ARG A 110 14.44 6.69 -1.32
CA ARG A 110 14.84 5.97 -2.54
C ARG A 110 14.26 4.55 -2.59
N ARG A 111 14.03 3.95 -1.43
CA ARG A 111 13.51 2.58 -1.27
C ARG A 111 12.01 2.55 -0.98
N PHE A 112 11.45 3.63 -0.45
CA PHE A 112 10.03 3.74 -0.06
C PHE A 112 9.06 3.23 -1.14
N ASN A 113 9.15 3.76 -2.36
CA ASN A 113 8.24 3.37 -3.46
C ASN A 113 8.38 1.89 -3.85
N TYR A 114 9.57 1.31 -3.69
CA TYR A 114 9.80 -0.12 -3.91
C TYR A 114 9.04 -0.95 -2.88
N VAL A 115 9.18 -0.60 -1.59
CA VAL A 115 8.51 -1.32 -0.50
C VAL A 115 6.99 -1.22 -0.62
N VAL A 116 6.46 -0.03 -0.91
CA VAL A 116 5.01 0.13 -1.08
C VAL A 116 4.49 -0.71 -2.25
N ARG A 117 5.19 -0.72 -3.39
CA ARG A 117 4.80 -1.57 -4.52
C ARG A 117 4.83 -3.04 -4.13
N LEU A 118 5.85 -3.48 -3.41
CA LEU A 118 5.94 -4.87 -2.94
C LEU A 118 4.75 -5.23 -2.04
N LEU A 119 4.39 -4.37 -1.10
CA LEU A 119 3.23 -4.58 -0.23
C LEU A 119 1.93 -4.66 -1.05
N GLU A 120 1.75 -3.80 -2.05
CA GLU A 120 0.58 -3.83 -2.94
C GLU A 120 0.48 -5.16 -3.71
N LEU A 121 1.60 -5.67 -4.24
CA LEU A 121 1.63 -6.96 -4.95
C LEU A 121 1.31 -8.14 -4.01
N ILE A 122 1.81 -8.08 -2.77
CA ILE A 122 1.50 -9.07 -1.73
C ILE A 122 0.00 -9.03 -1.40
N ALA A 123 -0.56 -7.84 -1.19
CA ALA A 123 -1.99 -7.65 -0.92
C ALA A 123 -2.89 -8.20 -2.03
N LYS A 124 -2.46 -8.09 -3.28
CA LYS A 124 -3.23 -8.55 -4.45
C LYS A 124 -3.26 -10.06 -4.60
N SER A 125 -2.16 -10.75 -4.29
CA SER A 125 -2.02 -12.14 -4.73
C SER A 125 -1.27 -13.09 -3.79
N GLN A 126 -0.51 -12.61 -2.80
CA GLN A 126 0.36 -13.46 -1.99
C GLN A 126 -0.01 -13.51 -0.51
N LEU A 127 -0.95 -12.68 -0.03
CA LEU A 127 -1.24 -12.57 1.40
C LEU A 127 -1.59 -13.92 2.05
N THR A 128 -2.33 -14.78 1.35
CA THR A 128 -2.73 -16.11 1.81
C THR A 128 -1.60 -17.14 1.80
N SER A 129 -0.58 -16.95 0.95
CA SER A 129 0.61 -17.80 0.87
C SER A 129 1.62 -17.52 2.00
N LEU A 130 1.48 -16.37 2.67
CA LEU A 130 2.37 -15.98 3.76
C LEU A 130 2.03 -16.71 5.06
N SER A 131 3.06 -17.09 5.82
CA SER A 131 2.90 -17.60 7.18
C SER A 131 2.29 -16.54 8.11
N GLY A 132 1.69 -16.96 9.23
CA GLY A 132 1.06 -16.02 10.17
C GLY A 132 2.01 -14.95 10.72
N ILE A 133 3.28 -15.31 10.92
CA ILE A 133 4.33 -14.37 11.32
C ILE A 133 4.65 -13.37 10.20
N ALA A 134 4.70 -13.80 8.93
CA ALA A 134 4.88 -12.92 7.78
C ALA A 134 3.67 -12.00 7.54
N GLN A 135 2.45 -12.50 7.71
CA GLN A 135 1.24 -11.66 7.65
C GLN A 135 1.22 -10.60 8.78
N LYS A 136 1.67 -10.97 9.99
CA LYS A 136 1.83 -10.01 11.10
C LYS A 136 2.88 -8.95 10.75
N ASN A 137 4.03 -9.36 10.23
CA ASN A 137 5.07 -8.42 9.81
C ASN A 137 4.59 -7.48 8.70
N TYR A 138 3.85 -8.02 7.72
CA TYR A 138 3.23 -7.23 6.65
C TYR A 138 2.37 -6.10 7.23
N MET A 139 1.50 -6.42 8.19
CA MET A 139 0.63 -5.42 8.83
C MET A 139 1.44 -4.39 9.65
N ASN A 140 2.51 -4.82 10.35
CA ASN A 140 3.39 -3.89 11.08
C ASN A 140 4.15 -2.95 10.14
N ILE A 141 4.67 -3.46 9.02
CA ILE A 141 5.37 -2.68 8.00
C ILE A 141 4.38 -1.69 7.38
N LEU A 142 3.17 -2.14 7.06
CA LEU A 142 2.11 -1.28 6.53
C LEU A 142 1.72 -0.16 7.50
N GLU A 143 1.59 -0.47 8.79
CA GLU A 143 1.33 0.54 9.83
C GLU A 143 2.43 1.62 9.84
N LYS A 144 3.71 1.22 9.79
CA LYS A 144 4.84 2.16 9.69
C LYS A 144 4.81 3.00 8.43
N VAL A 145 4.41 2.43 7.29
CA VAL A 145 4.22 3.19 6.04
C VAL A 145 3.14 4.25 6.21
N VAL A 146 2.01 3.90 6.82
CA VAL A 146 0.91 4.84 7.07
C VAL A 146 1.36 5.96 8.01
N GLN A 147 2.03 5.62 9.12
CA GLN A 147 2.57 6.61 10.07
C GLN A 147 3.54 7.58 9.38
N LYS A 148 4.51 7.05 8.62
CA LYS A 148 5.45 7.89 7.85
C LYS A 148 4.73 8.84 6.89
N VAL A 149 3.69 8.38 6.19
CA VAL A 149 2.93 9.23 5.24
C VAL A 149 2.07 10.27 5.95
N LEU A 150 1.57 9.97 7.15
CA LEU A 150 0.88 10.95 7.99
C LEU A 150 1.84 12.05 8.46
N GLU A 151 3.09 11.70 8.75
CA GLU A 151 4.15 12.65 9.15
C GLU A 151 4.69 13.46 7.97
N ASP A 152 5.14 12.80 6.90
CA ASP A 152 5.79 13.45 5.76
C ASP A 152 4.80 14.11 4.79
N GLN A 153 3.52 13.70 4.83
CA GLN A 153 2.45 14.16 3.93
C GLN A 153 2.77 13.97 2.43
N GLN A 154 3.64 13.00 2.12
CA GLN A 154 4.02 12.61 0.75
C GLN A 154 3.36 11.29 0.34
N ASN A 155 3.17 11.07 -0.97
CA ASN A 155 2.66 9.81 -1.51
C ASN A 155 1.29 9.35 -0.95
N ILE A 156 0.46 10.27 -0.44
CA ILE A 156 -0.84 9.99 0.19
C ILE A 156 -1.73 9.11 -0.70
N ARG A 157 -1.79 9.45 -2.00
CA ARG A 157 -2.59 8.72 -2.99
C ARG A 157 -2.18 7.26 -3.13
N LEU A 158 -0.87 7.00 -3.19
CA LEU A 158 -0.29 5.67 -3.36
C LEU A 158 -0.73 4.77 -2.19
N ILE A 159 -0.69 5.29 -0.95
CA ILE A 159 -1.10 4.52 0.23
C ILE A 159 -2.62 4.32 0.27
N ARG A 160 -3.43 5.33 -0.11
CA ARG A 160 -4.89 5.16 -0.24
C ARG A 160 -5.25 4.05 -1.22
N GLU A 161 -4.59 4.00 -2.39
CA GLU A 161 -4.78 2.95 -3.38
C GLU A 161 -4.35 1.56 -2.87
N LEU A 162 -3.25 1.47 -2.11
CA LEU A 162 -2.81 0.23 -1.48
C LEU A 162 -3.80 -0.25 -0.42
N LEU A 163 -4.23 0.61 0.51
CA LEU A 163 -5.17 0.25 1.57
C LEU A 163 -6.51 -0.18 0.98
N GLN A 164 -7.00 0.51 -0.05
CA GLN A 164 -8.20 0.11 -0.76
C GLN A 164 -8.06 -1.27 -1.42
N THR A 165 -6.92 -1.51 -2.07
CA THR A 165 -6.61 -2.81 -2.68
C THR A 165 -6.61 -3.91 -1.61
N LEU A 166 -5.93 -3.69 -0.49
CA LEU A 166 -5.86 -4.66 0.61
C LEU A 166 -7.24 -4.95 1.19
N TYR A 167 -8.04 -3.91 1.44
CA TYR A 167 -9.41 -4.05 1.95
C TYR A 167 -10.27 -4.89 0.99
N THR A 168 -10.29 -4.55 -0.29
CA THR A 168 -11.04 -5.29 -1.31
C THR A 168 -10.57 -6.75 -1.44
N SER A 169 -9.25 -6.99 -1.43
CA SER A 169 -8.69 -8.34 -1.43
C SER A 169 -9.17 -9.15 -0.23
N LEU A 170 -9.12 -8.57 0.98
CA LEU A 170 -9.55 -9.24 2.20
C LEU A 170 -11.07 -9.51 2.19
N CYS A 171 -11.91 -8.56 1.76
CA CYS A 171 -13.35 -8.78 1.62
C CYS A 171 -13.64 -9.93 0.65
N THR A 172 -12.94 -9.98 -0.48
CA THR A 172 -13.10 -11.04 -1.48
C THR A 172 -12.72 -12.41 -0.91
N LEU A 173 -11.64 -12.49 -0.13
CA LEU A 173 -11.20 -13.72 0.52
C LEU A 173 -12.22 -14.23 1.55
N VAL A 174 -12.78 -13.32 2.36
CA VAL A 174 -13.81 -13.65 3.35
C VAL A 174 -15.10 -14.13 2.67
N GLN A 175 -15.51 -13.51 1.58
CA GLN A 175 -16.75 -13.85 0.86
C GLN A 175 -16.64 -15.14 0.04
N ARG A 176 -15.49 -15.41 -0.62
CA ARG A 176 -15.38 -16.49 -1.60
C ARG A 176 -14.88 -17.83 -1.06
N VAL A 177 -14.11 -17.84 0.03
CA VAL A 177 -13.30 -19.03 0.39
C VAL A 177 -13.65 -19.61 1.77
N GLY A 178 -14.61 -19.00 2.49
CA GLY A 178 -14.98 -19.43 3.83
C GLY A 178 -13.89 -19.13 4.88
N LYS A 179 -14.21 -19.41 6.15
CA LYS A 179 -13.63 -18.80 7.37
C LYS A 179 -12.12 -19.01 7.62
N SER A 180 -11.35 -19.72 6.79
CA SER A 180 -10.04 -20.25 7.21
C SER A 180 -8.85 -20.11 6.23
N VAL A 181 -8.84 -19.12 5.33
CA VAL A 181 -7.66 -18.92 4.43
C VAL A 181 -6.55 -18.11 5.10
N LEU A 182 -6.92 -17.33 6.11
CA LEU A 182 -6.09 -16.28 6.66
C LEU A 182 -5.66 -16.65 8.08
N VAL A 183 -4.36 -16.61 8.36
CA VAL A 183 -3.80 -17.17 9.60
C VAL A 183 -4.20 -16.33 10.82
N GLY A 184 -5.02 -16.90 11.70
CA GLY A 184 -5.42 -16.28 12.96
C GLY A 184 -6.91 -16.48 13.29
N ASN A 185 -7.31 -16.07 14.49
CA ASN A 185 -8.72 -16.06 14.92
C ASN A 185 -9.49 -14.93 14.22
N ILE A 186 -10.81 -15.08 14.03
CA ILE A 186 -11.72 -14.10 13.39
C ILE A 186 -11.58 -12.69 14.00
N ASN A 187 -11.45 -12.59 15.32
CA ASN A 187 -11.30 -11.31 16.01
C ASN A 187 -10.02 -10.55 15.59
N MET A 188 -8.95 -11.28 15.27
CA MET A 188 -7.71 -10.67 14.76
C MET A 188 -7.94 -10.05 13.39
N TRP A 189 -8.74 -10.69 12.54
CA TRP A 189 -9.07 -10.20 11.21
C TRP A 189 -10.02 -9.01 11.24
N VAL A 190 -11.02 -9.04 12.11
CA VAL A 190 -11.89 -7.90 12.37
C VAL A 190 -11.06 -6.69 12.79
N HIS A 191 -10.18 -6.85 13.79
CA HIS A 191 -9.30 -5.77 14.22
C HIS A 191 -8.39 -5.23 13.10
N ARG A 192 -7.84 -6.11 12.25
CA ARG A 192 -7.01 -5.69 11.09
C ARG A 192 -7.84 -4.87 10.08
N MET A 193 -9.07 -5.28 9.82
CA MET A 193 -9.98 -4.54 8.93
C MET A 193 -10.35 -3.17 9.51
N GLU A 194 -10.66 -3.11 10.81
CA GLU A 194 -10.90 -1.86 11.52
C GLU A 194 -9.69 -0.93 11.47
N SER A 195 -8.48 -1.47 11.63
CA SER A 195 -7.24 -0.72 11.52
C SER A 195 -7.05 -0.14 10.11
N ILE A 196 -7.32 -0.92 9.06
CA ILE A 196 -7.25 -0.45 7.67
C ILE A 196 -8.25 0.69 7.43
N LEU A 197 -9.50 0.54 7.87
CA LEU A 197 -10.53 1.57 7.75
C LEU A 197 -10.13 2.85 8.52
N HIS A 198 -9.58 2.69 9.72
CA HIS A 198 -9.08 3.80 10.51
C HIS A 198 -7.94 4.54 9.79
N TRP A 199 -6.97 3.82 9.24
CA TRP A 199 -5.90 4.42 8.44
C TRP A 199 -6.42 5.13 7.19
N GLN A 200 -7.40 4.55 6.49
CA GLN A 200 -8.04 5.22 5.35
C GLN A 200 -8.71 6.53 5.77
N GLN A 201 -9.41 6.55 6.92
CA GLN A 201 -10.02 7.75 7.46
C GLN A 201 -8.97 8.82 7.81
N GLN A 202 -7.87 8.43 8.47
CA GLN A 202 -6.77 9.35 8.78
C GLN A 202 -6.19 9.97 7.50
N LEU A 203 -5.88 9.16 6.48
CA LEU A 203 -5.34 9.64 5.19
C LEU A 203 -6.32 10.53 4.42
N ASN A 204 -7.63 10.29 4.52
CA ASN A 204 -8.65 11.12 3.88
C ASN A 204 -8.76 12.50 4.54
N ASN A 205 -8.42 12.61 5.82
CA ASN A 205 -8.56 13.83 6.62
C ASN A 205 -7.25 14.64 6.72
N ILE A 206 -6.18 14.21 6.03
CA ILE A 206 -4.91 14.94 6.02
C ILE A 206 -5.14 16.34 5.44
N GLN A 207 -4.74 17.35 6.22
CA GLN A 207 -4.56 18.70 5.73
C GLN A 207 -3.08 18.93 5.47
N ILE A 208 -2.72 19.17 4.21
CA ILE A 208 -1.31 19.40 3.83
C ILE A 208 -0.84 20.69 4.51
N THR A 209 0.12 20.54 5.42
CA THR A 209 0.73 21.64 6.15
C THR A 209 1.58 22.44 5.18
N ARG A 210 1.16 23.67 4.90
CA ARG A 210 1.97 24.58 4.08
C ARG A 210 3.17 25.04 4.91
N PRO A 211 4.41 24.81 4.46
CA PRO A 211 5.56 25.39 5.13
C PRO A 211 5.45 26.92 5.11
N ALA A 212 5.84 27.58 6.20
CA ALA A 212 5.89 29.04 6.29
C ALA A 212 7.06 29.57 5.43
N PHE A 213 6.94 29.44 4.11
CA PHE A 213 7.97 29.83 3.17
C PHE A 213 7.66 31.23 2.62
N LYS A 214 8.63 32.14 2.74
CA LYS A 214 8.54 33.53 2.27
C LYS A 214 9.38 33.81 1.01
N GLY A 215 9.90 32.77 0.36
CA GLY A 215 10.73 32.90 -0.84
C GLY A 215 9.94 32.65 -2.14
N THR A 216 10.69 32.55 -3.24
CA THR A 216 10.17 32.26 -4.58
C THR A 216 9.36 30.98 -4.63
N THR A 217 8.13 31.08 -5.14
CA THR A 217 7.19 29.97 -5.30
C THR A 217 7.29 29.37 -6.69
N PHE A 218 6.68 28.19 -6.89
CA PHE A 218 6.66 27.53 -8.19
C PHE A 218 6.04 28.40 -9.30
N THR A 219 5.01 29.18 -8.96
CA THR A 219 4.33 30.09 -9.90
C THR A 219 5.17 31.32 -10.27
N ASP A 220 6.19 31.64 -9.48
CA ASP A 220 7.10 32.76 -9.76
C ASP A 220 8.19 32.38 -10.77
N LEU A 221 8.36 31.08 -11.06
CA LEU A 221 9.32 30.61 -12.05
C LEU A 221 8.85 30.93 -13.48
N PRO A 222 9.76 31.22 -14.43
CA PRO A 222 9.41 31.32 -15.85
C PRO A 222 8.65 30.09 -16.36
N LEU A 223 7.67 30.30 -17.26
CA LEU A 223 6.80 29.24 -17.79
C LEU A 223 7.58 28.06 -18.40
N CYS A 224 8.73 28.33 -19.05
CA CYS A 224 9.58 27.28 -19.60
C CYS A 224 10.18 26.37 -18.51
N LEU A 225 10.52 26.90 -17.33
CA LEU A 225 11.00 26.13 -16.20
C LEU A 225 9.86 25.37 -15.52
N GLN A 226 8.69 25.98 -15.37
CA GLN A 226 7.48 25.30 -14.88
C GLN A 226 7.16 24.09 -15.76
N LEU A 227 7.13 24.27 -17.08
CA LEU A 227 6.88 23.19 -18.03
C LEU A 227 7.96 22.10 -17.97
N ASN A 228 9.24 22.48 -17.85
CA ASN A 228 10.33 21.52 -17.69
C ASN A 228 10.18 20.66 -16.43
N ILE A 229 9.74 21.25 -15.31
CA ILE A 229 9.45 20.52 -14.08
C ILE A 229 8.25 19.59 -14.28
N MET A 230 7.17 20.07 -14.90
CA MET A 230 5.99 19.27 -15.22
C MET A 230 6.33 18.05 -16.10
N GLN A 231 7.24 18.21 -17.07
CA GLN A 231 7.70 17.11 -17.92
C GLN A 231 8.50 16.02 -17.17
N ARG A 232 8.91 16.25 -15.91
CA ARG A 232 9.56 15.24 -15.07
C ARG A 232 8.57 14.44 -14.23
N LEU A 233 7.30 14.84 -14.17
CA LEU A 233 6.28 14.09 -13.46
C LEU A 233 5.96 12.80 -14.21
N SER A 234 5.93 11.69 -13.47
CA SER A 234 5.70 10.34 -14.00
C SER A 234 4.25 9.88 -13.84
N ASP A 235 3.33 10.70 -13.35
CA ASP A 235 1.90 10.38 -13.29
C ASP A 235 1.08 11.54 -13.84
N GLY A 236 0.31 11.26 -14.91
CA GLY A 236 -0.59 12.25 -15.50
C GLY A 236 -1.69 12.72 -14.54
N ARG A 237 -1.95 12.00 -13.45
CA ARG A 237 -2.90 12.45 -12.43
C ARG A 237 -2.34 13.61 -11.62
N ASP A 238 -1.04 13.62 -11.39
CA ASP A 238 -0.35 14.73 -10.71
C ASP A 238 -0.34 15.97 -11.62
N LEU A 239 -0.20 15.78 -12.94
CA LEU A 239 -0.35 16.87 -13.92
C LEU A 239 -1.74 17.50 -13.91
N VAL A 240 -2.79 16.67 -13.85
CA VAL A 240 -4.18 17.16 -13.76
C VAL A 240 -4.40 17.93 -12.46
N SER A 241 -3.94 17.39 -11.33
CA SER A 241 -4.05 18.07 -10.04
C SER A 241 -3.26 19.39 -10.01
N LEU A 242 -2.07 19.43 -10.61
CA LEU A 242 -1.27 20.65 -10.73
C LEU A 242 -1.97 21.72 -11.57
N GLY A 243 -2.59 21.33 -12.69
CA GLY A 243 -3.35 22.24 -13.54
C GLY A 243 -4.60 22.83 -12.86
N GLN A 244 -5.10 22.21 -11.79
CA GLN A 244 -6.22 22.74 -11.00
C GLN A 244 -5.79 23.80 -9.96
N VAL A 245 -4.49 24.00 -9.76
CA VAL A 245 -3.97 24.92 -8.73
C VAL A 245 -4.01 26.39 -9.18
N ALA A 246 -3.70 26.66 -10.45
CA ALA A 246 -3.63 28.01 -11.00
C ALA A 246 -3.91 28.03 -12.52
N PRO A 247 -4.47 29.12 -13.07
CA PRO A 247 -4.79 29.21 -14.50
C PRO A 247 -3.57 29.02 -15.42
N ASP A 248 -2.42 29.60 -15.09
CA ASP A 248 -1.21 29.46 -15.92
C ASP A 248 -0.73 28.00 -15.96
N LEU A 249 -0.80 27.30 -14.83
CA LEU A 249 -0.49 25.87 -14.75
C LEU A 249 -1.52 25.02 -15.48
N GLN A 250 -2.78 25.45 -15.50
CA GLN A 250 -3.82 24.80 -16.29
C GLN A 250 -3.43 24.81 -17.78
N VAL A 251 -3.04 25.97 -18.31
CA VAL A 251 -2.60 26.12 -19.71
C VAL A 251 -1.42 25.21 -20.02
N LEU A 252 -0.40 25.17 -19.15
CA LEU A 252 0.75 24.28 -19.32
C LEU A 252 0.38 22.80 -19.21
N SER A 253 -0.56 22.45 -18.33
CA SER A 253 -1.00 21.05 -18.12
C SER A 253 -1.77 20.50 -19.31
N GLU A 254 -2.34 21.34 -20.17
CA GLU A 254 -3.01 20.94 -21.40
C GLU A 254 -2.06 20.88 -22.61
N ASP A 255 -0.75 21.12 -22.43
CA ASP A 255 0.22 21.06 -23.50
C ASP A 255 0.28 19.67 -24.16
N ARG A 256 0.17 19.64 -25.49
CA ARG A 256 0.12 18.39 -26.26
C ARG A 256 1.42 17.59 -26.16
N LEU A 257 2.57 18.27 -26.16
CA LEU A 257 3.88 17.61 -26.17
C LEU A 257 4.22 17.03 -24.80
N LEU A 258 3.76 17.66 -23.72
CA LEU A 258 3.83 17.14 -22.36
C LEU A 258 3.18 15.75 -22.26
N TRP A 259 1.92 15.62 -22.70
CA TRP A 259 1.20 14.34 -22.68
C TRP A 259 1.78 13.30 -23.64
N LYS A 260 2.26 13.74 -24.81
CA LYS A 260 2.98 12.86 -25.76
C LYS A 260 4.23 12.25 -25.10
N LYS A 261 5.05 13.08 -24.48
CA LYS A 261 6.28 12.67 -23.78
C LYS A 261 5.96 11.72 -22.62
N LEU A 262 4.90 12.00 -21.87
CA LEU A 262 4.43 11.12 -20.80
C LEU A 262 3.96 9.75 -21.34
N CYS A 263 3.23 9.71 -22.46
CA CYS A 263 2.85 8.45 -23.09
C CYS A 263 4.08 7.65 -23.55
N GLN A 264 5.03 8.31 -24.22
CA GLN A 264 6.26 7.68 -24.70
C GLN A 264 7.17 7.22 -23.56
N TYR A 265 7.09 7.86 -22.40
CA TYR A 265 7.82 7.44 -21.20
C TYR A 265 7.30 6.10 -20.65
N HIS A 266 5.97 5.87 -20.63
CA HIS A 266 5.38 4.65 -20.07
C HIS A 266 5.13 3.54 -21.08
N PHE A 267 4.89 3.86 -22.35
CA PHE A 267 4.37 2.93 -23.34
C PHE A 267 5.25 2.88 -24.58
N THR A 268 5.37 1.69 -25.16
CA THR A 268 6.04 1.48 -26.44
C THR A 268 5.19 2.02 -27.60
N ASP A 269 5.83 2.38 -28.72
CA ASP A 269 5.12 2.82 -29.92
C ASP A 269 4.12 1.78 -30.44
N ARG A 270 4.37 0.49 -30.19
CA ARG A 270 3.42 -0.59 -30.52
C ARG A 270 2.15 -0.51 -29.66
N GLN A 271 2.27 -0.23 -28.36
CA GLN A 271 1.12 -0.08 -27.47
C GLN A 271 0.32 1.19 -27.81
N ILE A 272 1.01 2.29 -28.09
CA ILE A 272 0.39 3.58 -28.45
C ILE A 272 -0.42 3.44 -29.74
N ARG A 273 0.16 2.85 -30.80
CA ARG A 273 -0.50 2.67 -32.10
C ARG A 273 -1.77 1.81 -32.04
N LYS A 274 -1.90 0.92 -31.05
CA LYS A 274 -3.11 0.08 -30.88
C LYS A 274 -4.32 0.84 -30.32
N ARG A 275 -4.14 2.05 -29.79
CA ARG A 275 -5.17 2.81 -29.08
C ARG A 275 -5.07 4.31 -29.40
N LEU A 276 -5.08 4.65 -30.69
CA LEU A 276 -5.12 6.04 -31.13
C LEU A 276 -6.50 6.64 -30.85
N ILE A 277 -6.52 7.87 -30.31
CA ILE A 277 -7.73 8.65 -30.09
C ILE A 277 -7.51 10.01 -30.73
N LEU A 278 -8.44 10.42 -31.57
CA LEU A 278 -8.42 11.73 -32.22
C LEU A 278 -9.27 12.71 -31.41
N SER A 279 -8.85 13.97 -31.40
CA SER A 279 -9.63 15.11 -30.93
C SER A 279 -10.58 15.58 -32.03
N ASP A 280 -11.50 16.46 -31.67
CA ASP A 280 -12.47 17.05 -32.59
C ASP A 280 -11.81 17.84 -33.73
N LYS A 281 -10.55 18.23 -33.55
CA LYS A 281 -9.71 18.93 -34.55
C LYS A 281 -8.90 17.96 -35.44
N GLY A 282 -9.15 16.65 -35.35
CA GLY A 282 -8.44 15.61 -36.12
C GLY A 282 -7.00 15.35 -35.66
N GLN A 283 -6.59 15.87 -34.50
CA GLN A 283 -5.24 15.67 -33.94
C GLN A 283 -5.26 14.57 -32.87
N LEU A 284 -4.13 13.91 -32.62
CA LEU A 284 -4.06 12.91 -31.52
C LEU A 284 -4.30 13.56 -30.15
N ASP A 285 -5.26 13.00 -29.40
CA ASP A 285 -5.58 13.38 -28.02
C ASP A 285 -4.72 12.58 -27.03
N TRP A 286 -3.48 13.02 -26.85
CA TRP A 286 -2.49 12.35 -26.01
C TRP A 286 -2.94 12.21 -24.55
N LYS A 287 -3.72 13.16 -24.02
CA LYS A 287 -4.23 13.12 -22.66
C LYS A 287 -5.25 11.99 -22.49
N LYS A 288 -6.26 11.91 -23.37
CA LYS A 288 -7.22 10.78 -23.34
C LYS A 288 -6.52 9.45 -23.62
N MET A 289 -5.56 9.43 -24.54
CA MET A 289 -4.76 8.24 -24.83
C MET A 289 -4.00 7.75 -23.60
N TYR A 290 -3.32 8.65 -22.85
CA TYR A 290 -2.61 8.28 -21.62
C TYR A 290 -3.53 7.55 -20.64
N PHE A 291 -4.69 8.13 -20.32
CA PHE A 291 -5.64 7.53 -19.36
C PHE A 291 -6.27 6.24 -19.87
N LYS A 292 -6.37 6.03 -21.19
CA LYS A 292 -6.80 4.76 -21.76
C LYS A 292 -5.70 3.71 -21.68
N LEU A 293 -4.48 4.06 -22.05
CA LEU A 293 -3.32 3.16 -22.06
C LEU A 293 -2.96 2.68 -20.65
N ILE A 294 -3.00 3.57 -19.65
CA ILE A 294 -2.66 3.25 -18.26
C ILE A 294 -3.62 2.24 -17.61
N ARG A 295 -4.82 2.08 -18.17
CA ARG A 295 -5.81 1.05 -17.75
C ARG A 295 -5.57 -0.29 -18.44
N CYS A 296 -4.92 -0.30 -19.60
CA CYS A 296 -4.70 -1.49 -20.42
C CYS A 296 -3.32 -2.10 -20.24
N TYR A 297 -2.33 -1.29 -19.86
CA TYR A 297 -0.93 -1.70 -19.76
C TYR A 297 -0.36 -1.34 -18.39
N PRO A 298 0.55 -2.16 -17.84
CA PRO A 298 1.25 -1.81 -16.62
C PRO A 298 2.05 -0.54 -16.83
N ARG A 299 2.14 0.29 -15.78
CA ARG A 299 2.97 1.49 -15.80
C ARG A 299 4.44 1.08 -15.81
N LYS A 300 5.28 1.87 -16.48
CA LYS A 300 6.72 1.80 -16.25
C LYS A 300 7.03 2.08 -14.79
N GLU A 301 7.63 1.11 -14.11
CA GLU A 301 8.07 1.20 -12.72
C GLU A 301 9.55 1.59 -12.68
N GLN A 302 9.88 2.60 -11.87
CA GLN A 302 11.26 3.00 -11.58
C GLN A 302 11.38 3.28 -10.10
N TYR A 303 12.48 2.81 -9.51
CA TYR A 303 12.78 2.94 -8.09
C TYR A 303 14.17 3.56 -7.94
N GLY A 304 14.38 4.37 -6.90
CA GLY A 304 15.69 4.96 -6.63
C GLY A 304 16.70 3.87 -6.30
N ASP A 305 16.35 3.05 -5.31
CA ASP A 305 17.11 1.87 -4.91
C ASP A 305 16.21 0.63 -4.90
N THR A 306 16.79 -0.51 -5.28
CA THR A 306 16.11 -1.81 -5.34
C THR A 306 16.84 -2.85 -4.50
N LEU A 307 16.19 -3.99 -4.29
CA LEU A 307 16.91 -5.20 -3.91
C LEU A 307 17.81 -5.66 -5.05
N GLN A 308 18.94 -6.27 -4.71
CA GLN A 308 19.92 -6.83 -5.62
C GLN A 308 20.21 -8.28 -5.23
N LEU A 309 20.17 -9.16 -6.23
CA LEU A 309 20.61 -10.54 -6.08
C LEU A 309 22.00 -10.70 -6.68
N CYS A 310 22.94 -11.12 -5.86
CA CYS A 310 24.27 -11.52 -6.32
C CYS A 310 24.18 -12.91 -6.97
N ARG A 311 24.53 -13.01 -8.25
CA ARG A 311 24.53 -14.29 -8.99
C ARG A 311 25.64 -15.24 -8.55
N HIS A 312 26.67 -14.73 -7.88
CA HIS A 312 27.82 -15.52 -7.41
C HIS A 312 27.54 -16.22 -6.08
N CYS A 313 27.15 -15.48 -5.04
CA CYS A 313 26.93 -16.03 -3.70
C CYS A 313 25.45 -16.24 -3.36
N HIS A 314 24.53 -15.94 -4.28
CA HIS A 314 23.08 -16.02 -4.08
C HIS A 314 22.57 -15.22 -2.87
N ILE A 315 23.27 -14.12 -2.54
CA ILE A 315 22.87 -13.20 -1.50
C ILE A 315 21.92 -12.15 -2.08
N LEU A 316 20.82 -11.92 -1.37
CA LEU A 316 19.86 -10.85 -1.64
C LEU A 316 20.05 -9.74 -0.61
N SER A 317 20.26 -8.52 -1.08
CA SER A 317 20.50 -7.36 -0.22
C SER A 317 19.96 -6.08 -0.85
N TRP A 318 19.90 -4.99 -0.09
CA TRP A 318 19.57 -3.68 -0.68
C TRP A 318 20.75 -3.16 -1.48
N LYS A 319 20.48 -2.37 -2.54
CA LYS A 319 21.54 -1.68 -3.26
C LYS A 319 22.39 -0.82 -2.28
N GLY A 320 23.71 -0.95 -2.39
CA GLY A 320 24.67 -0.26 -1.54
C GLY A 320 24.90 -0.88 -0.16
N THR A 321 24.37 -2.07 0.12
CA THR A 321 24.77 -2.83 1.32
C THR A 321 25.84 -3.84 1.00
N ASP A 322 26.95 -3.78 1.72
CA ASP A 322 28.02 -4.76 1.60
C ASP A 322 27.54 -6.15 2.04
N HIS A 323 27.97 -7.17 1.29
CA HIS A 323 27.75 -8.57 1.61
C HIS A 323 29.04 -9.36 1.38
N PRO A 324 29.24 -10.48 2.11
CA PRO A 324 30.46 -11.28 1.99
C PRO A 324 30.47 -12.05 0.66
N CYS A 325 30.88 -11.38 -0.41
CA CYS A 325 31.08 -11.98 -1.73
C CYS A 325 32.57 -12.24 -1.96
N THR A 326 32.91 -13.44 -2.42
CA THR A 326 34.29 -13.80 -2.81
C THR A 326 34.59 -13.53 -4.29
N ALA A 327 33.66 -12.91 -5.03
CA ALA A 327 33.88 -12.54 -6.43
C ALA A 327 34.87 -11.38 -6.55
N ASN A 328 35.77 -11.44 -7.53
CA ASN A 328 36.75 -10.38 -7.80
C ASN A 328 36.11 -9.00 -8.11
N ASN A 329 34.87 -8.99 -8.62
CA ASN A 329 34.09 -7.77 -8.82
C ASN A 329 32.61 -7.99 -8.42
N PRO A 330 32.25 -7.74 -7.14
CA PRO A 330 30.92 -8.02 -6.60
C PRO A 330 29.79 -7.23 -7.26
N GLU A 331 30.06 -6.00 -7.71
CA GLU A 331 29.04 -5.12 -8.31
C GLU A 331 28.58 -5.64 -9.66
N THR A 332 29.51 -6.17 -10.47
CA THR A 332 29.18 -6.74 -11.79
C THR A 332 28.36 -8.02 -11.71
N CYS A 333 28.41 -8.71 -10.57
CA CYS A 333 27.71 -9.97 -10.33
C CYS A 333 26.29 -9.76 -9.79
N SER A 334 25.90 -8.52 -9.49
CA SER A 334 24.62 -8.18 -8.85
C SER A 334 23.58 -7.75 -9.86
N THR A 335 22.37 -8.30 -9.76
CA THR A 335 21.23 -7.91 -10.60
C THR A 335 20.16 -7.25 -9.76
N SER A 336 19.78 -6.02 -10.13
CA SER A 336 18.63 -5.34 -9.54
C SER A 336 17.34 -6.08 -9.84
N LEU A 337 16.51 -6.24 -8.82
CA LEU A 337 15.21 -6.89 -8.92
C LEU A 337 14.11 -5.85 -8.78
N SER A 338 13.09 -5.94 -9.61
CA SER A 338 11.79 -5.32 -9.39
C SER A 338 11.02 -6.02 -8.25
N PRO A 339 10.02 -5.37 -7.63
CA PRO A 339 9.18 -5.99 -6.61
C PRO A 339 8.53 -7.31 -7.08
N GLN A 340 8.14 -7.39 -8.35
CA GLN A 340 7.55 -8.58 -8.93
C GLN A 340 8.60 -9.69 -9.14
N GLU A 341 9.81 -9.35 -9.59
CA GLU A 341 10.91 -10.32 -9.70
C GLU A 341 11.31 -10.87 -8.33
N PHE A 342 11.35 -10.04 -7.29
CA PHE A 342 11.57 -10.51 -5.91
C PHE A 342 10.52 -11.54 -5.48
N ILE A 343 9.22 -11.29 -5.73
CA ILE A 343 8.17 -12.28 -5.45
C ILE A 343 8.39 -13.57 -6.26
N ASN A 344 8.74 -13.43 -7.55
CA ASN A 344 8.94 -14.56 -8.44
C ASN A 344 10.16 -15.42 -8.06
N LEU A 345 11.15 -14.88 -7.33
CA LEU A 345 12.27 -15.68 -6.81
C LEU A 345 11.82 -16.82 -5.89
N PHE A 346 10.64 -16.72 -5.28
CA PHE A 346 10.12 -17.70 -4.32
C PHE A 346 8.86 -18.43 -4.83
N ARG A 347 8.52 -18.27 -6.11
CA ARG A 347 7.49 -19.07 -6.77
C ARG A 347 8.14 -20.34 -7.31
N PHE A 348 8.13 -21.38 -6.50
CA PHE A 348 8.56 -22.73 -6.87
C PHE A 348 7.36 -23.66 -7.00
#